data_AF-A0A9P0XKR6-F1
#
_entry.id   AF-A0A9P0XKR6-F1
#
_cell.length_a   1.000
_cell.length_b   1.000
_cell.length_c   1.000
_cell.angle_alpha   90.00
_cell.angle_beta   90.00
_cell.angle_gamma   90.00
#
_symmetry.space_group_name_H-M   'P 1'
#
loop_
_entity.id
_entity.type
_entity.pdbx_description
1 polymer ?
#
loop_
_entity_poly.entity_id
_entity_poly.type
_entity_poly.pdbx_seq_one_letter_code
_entity_poly.pdbx_strand_id
1 'polypeptide(L)'
;MLSAAKVRIHGMQDENWVIKDKINQYRGLIKLYERDRKIHEGDLSKQKKRYCRDIRQLRKDITTKREELGVAVYGDQQFLRNAFQEHKRLQLTYMNSQADLESAELRDRLLFEVGGKLPAEKKEQAVANYVQRANIKKNAALAIKVMYKKILDILKKDSSYFTIVLEALKLDCRAQGKCLMGATEMGQLAMEYLDDRKFEFSKLEKEIKVNMKERQRTLKLVRREVAYLTDSFPNLIRKEEATNLDDLYEDEDTGSKHSVHWELEEVMGICKKLQKATLVPSFDKILLRLKEQTYQTERLMMQLTLNSAKRDALIEDRKHAILMLDTLKNVGQEKTAQYVAEKNQLKAALEAEDREEKNLTNALNDRGQLVIEMKTSLQQINQLLSSVGAPNVPRRPVPAAIQYALEDMIQPVPEVEADFDKLILTARQKLNVLIQAVSKMDVTADVRANANAFYHGILARTMRDNYKEEVVAEGGLIEFEVEDPNVPSHAIVKLRSKQLVEAQVSEFDVPDVPAKK
;
A
#
# COMPACT_ATOMS: atom_id res chain seq x y z
N MET A 1 -8.64 -3.17 5.75
CA MET A 1 -7.20 -3.26 5.37
C MET A 1 -6.33 -2.67 6.47
N LEU A 2 -5.10 -3.17 6.69
CA LEU A 2 -4.13 -2.52 7.59
C LEU A 2 -3.44 -1.36 6.86
N SER A 3 -3.48 -0.16 7.43
CA SER A 3 -2.81 1.02 6.84
C SER A 3 -1.29 0.83 6.80
N ALA A 4 -0.68 1.15 5.66
CA ALA A 4 0.77 1.14 5.45
C ALA A 4 1.55 1.99 6.48
N ALA A 5 0.88 2.94 7.15
CA ALA A 5 1.45 3.69 8.26
C ALA A 5 1.95 2.82 9.42
N LYS A 6 1.30 1.66 9.71
CA LYS A 6 1.76 0.72 10.74
C LYS A 6 2.92 -0.17 10.29
N VAL A 7 2.95 -0.58 9.03
CA VAL A 7 3.98 -1.49 8.48
C VAL A 7 5.41 -0.94 8.69
N ARG A 8 5.57 0.39 8.57
CA ARG A 8 6.86 1.09 8.81
C ARG A 8 7.46 0.88 10.22
N ILE A 9 6.69 0.46 11.21
CA ILE A 9 7.15 0.27 12.59
C ILE A 9 7.93 -1.05 12.75
N HIS A 10 7.91 -1.94 11.76
CA HIS A 10 8.22 -3.36 11.96
C HIS A 10 9.58 -3.84 11.43
N GLY A 11 10.38 -2.97 10.79
CA GLY A 11 11.71 -3.31 10.24
C GLY A 11 11.71 -4.27 9.04
N MET A 12 10.65 -5.04 8.83
CA MET A 12 10.43 -5.89 7.66
C MET A 12 10.05 -5.02 6.44
N GLN A 13 11.06 -4.56 5.71
CA GLN A 13 10.92 -3.60 4.60
C GLN A 13 10.61 -4.25 3.24
N ASP A 14 10.69 -5.58 3.12
CA ASP A 14 10.49 -6.29 1.85
C ASP A 14 9.00 -6.51 1.56
N GLU A 15 8.55 -5.93 0.44
CA GLU A 15 7.17 -6.02 -0.04
C GLU A 15 6.83 -7.44 -0.54
N ASN A 16 7.82 -8.20 -1.02
CA ASN A 16 7.64 -9.54 -1.60
C ASN A 16 7.30 -10.63 -0.57
N TRP A 17 7.49 -10.39 0.74
CA TRP A 17 7.27 -11.42 1.76
C TRP A 17 5.78 -11.73 1.95
N VAL A 18 5.41 -13.00 1.78
CA VAL A 18 4.04 -13.47 2.00
C VAL A 18 3.71 -13.45 3.49
N ILE A 19 2.42 -13.39 3.86
CA ILE A 19 1.95 -13.44 5.26
C ILE A 19 2.54 -14.65 6.01
N LYS A 20 2.67 -15.80 5.33
CA LYS A 20 3.30 -17.03 5.85
C LYS A 20 4.76 -16.81 6.28
N ASP A 21 5.52 -16.06 5.50
CA ASP A 21 6.94 -15.80 5.75
C ASP A 21 7.12 -14.76 6.86
N LYS A 22 6.30 -13.70 6.83
CA LYS A 22 6.18 -12.73 7.92
C LYS A 22 5.85 -13.44 9.26
N ILE A 23 4.90 -14.39 9.28
CA ILE A 23 4.60 -15.22 10.46
C ILE A 23 5.81 -16.06 10.91
N ASN A 24 6.56 -16.67 9.98
CA ASN A 24 7.75 -17.46 10.32
C ASN A 24 8.90 -16.59 10.85
N GLN A 25 9.11 -15.40 10.30
CA GLN A 25 10.10 -14.45 10.78
C GLN A 25 9.76 -13.94 12.19
N TYR A 26 8.49 -13.59 12.47
CA TYR A 26 8.07 -13.23 13.84
C TYR A 26 8.23 -14.39 14.83
N ARG A 27 7.99 -15.65 14.42
CA ARG A 27 8.27 -16.83 15.26
C ARG A 27 9.77 -17.00 15.55
N GLY A 28 10.65 -16.69 14.59
CA GLY A 28 12.09 -16.64 14.79
C GLY A 28 12.50 -15.54 15.77
N LEU A 29 11.98 -14.33 15.56
CA LEU A 29 12.24 -13.14 16.37
C LEU A 29 11.83 -13.34 17.85
N ILE A 30 10.64 -13.92 18.09
CA ILE A 30 10.15 -14.25 19.45
C ILE A 30 11.09 -15.25 20.14
N LYS A 31 11.59 -16.28 19.42
CA LYS A 31 12.57 -17.25 19.97
C LYS A 31 13.93 -16.60 20.26
N LEU A 32 14.35 -15.61 19.47
CA LEU A 32 15.58 -14.85 19.69
C LEU A 32 15.45 -14.01 20.98
N TYR A 33 14.41 -13.18 21.08
CA TYR A 33 14.14 -12.39 22.29
C TYR A 33 13.91 -13.25 23.54
N GLU A 34 13.39 -14.48 23.40
CA GLU A 34 13.32 -15.44 24.52
C GLU A 34 14.68 -15.94 25.01
N ARG A 35 15.62 -16.18 24.09
CA ARG A 35 17.00 -16.56 24.43
C ARG A 35 17.72 -15.39 25.09
N ASP A 36 17.65 -14.22 24.47
CA ASP A 36 18.40 -13.03 24.90
C ASP A 36 17.87 -12.48 26.21
N ARG A 37 16.53 -12.53 26.42
CA ARG A 37 15.93 -12.28 27.73
C ARG A 37 16.49 -13.25 28.78
N LYS A 38 16.53 -14.56 28.54
CA LYS A 38 17.03 -15.55 29.52
C LYS A 38 18.51 -15.31 29.88
N ILE A 39 19.34 -14.93 28.90
CA ILE A 39 20.74 -14.56 29.12
C ILE A 39 20.82 -13.29 30.00
N HIS A 40 20.15 -12.21 29.61
CA HIS A 40 20.12 -10.96 30.38
C HIS A 40 19.51 -11.13 31.79
N GLU A 41 18.49 -11.97 31.95
CA GLU A 41 17.85 -12.26 33.25
C GLU A 41 18.79 -13.06 34.17
N GLY A 42 19.57 -14.00 33.60
CA GLY A 42 20.65 -14.70 34.29
C GLY A 42 21.77 -13.76 34.74
N ASP A 43 22.26 -12.88 33.87
CA ASP A 43 23.34 -11.94 34.21
C ASP A 43 22.89 -10.82 35.14
N LEU A 44 21.66 -10.33 34.99
CA LEU A 44 21.02 -9.40 35.94
C LEU A 44 20.89 -10.05 37.33
N SER A 45 20.60 -11.35 37.41
CA SER A 45 20.56 -12.09 38.69
C SER A 45 21.96 -12.22 39.31
N LYS A 46 23.00 -12.51 38.52
CA LYS A 46 24.41 -12.51 38.97
C LYS A 46 24.84 -11.13 39.47
N GLN A 47 24.50 -10.05 38.77
CA GLN A 47 24.81 -8.67 39.15
C GLN A 47 24.06 -8.25 40.42
N LYS A 48 22.74 -8.48 40.52
CA LYS A 48 21.96 -8.21 41.74
C LYS A 48 22.52 -8.95 42.96
N LYS A 49 22.97 -10.20 42.80
CA LYS A 49 23.64 -10.98 43.88
C LYS A 49 25.04 -10.45 44.26
N ARG A 50 25.63 -9.52 43.51
CA ARG A 50 26.82 -8.73 43.93
C ARG A 50 26.35 -7.50 44.70
N TYR A 51 25.65 -6.57 44.04
CA TYR A 51 25.23 -5.29 44.65
C TYR A 51 24.38 -5.44 45.92
N CYS A 52 23.57 -6.49 46.07
CA CYS A 52 22.82 -6.74 47.30
C CYS A 52 23.71 -7.11 48.52
N ARG A 53 24.98 -7.44 48.33
CA ARG A 53 25.98 -7.54 49.42
C ARG A 53 26.60 -6.17 49.67
N ASP A 54 27.06 -5.52 48.61
CA ASP A 54 27.76 -4.22 48.66
C ASP A 54 26.87 -3.12 49.29
N ILE A 55 25.58 -3.07 48.93
CA ILE A 55 24.59 -2.13 49.50
C ILE A 55 24.28 -2.43 50.97
N ARG A 56 24.37 -3.69 51.43
CA ARG A 56 24.18 -4.01 52.87
C ARG A 56 25.33 -3.46 53.71
N GLN A 57 26.55 -3.53 53.18
CA GLN A 57 27.73 -2.95 53.83
C GLN A 57 27.58 -1.42 53.90
N LEU A 58 27.43 -0.76 52.75
CA LEU A 58 27.28 0.70 52.68
C LEU A 58 26.12 1.25 53.52
N ARG A 59 25.00 0.53 53.65
CA ARG A 59 23.89 0.96 54.52
C ARG A 59 24.28 0.98 56.00
N LYS A 60 25.02 -0.03 56.48
CA LYS A 60 25.51 -0.10 57.87
C LYS A 60 26.49 1.04 58.16
N ASP A 61 27.34 1.35 57.19
CA ASP A 61 28.33 2.42 57.31
C ASP A 61 27.63 3.81 57.31
N ILE A 62 26.59 3.98 56.48
CA ILE A 62 25.79 5.22 56.40
C ILE A 62 24.88 5.46 57.60
N THR A 63 24.27 4.45 58.23
CA THR A 63 23.44 4.67 59.43
C THR A 63 24.31 5.20 60.57
N THR A 64 25.43 4.53 60.84
CA THR A 64 26.42 4.94 61.85
C THR A 64 26.85 6.41 61.64
N LYS A 65 27.21 6.77 60.40
CA LYS A 65 27.63 8.13 60.03
C LYS A 65 26.49 9.18 59.99
N ARG A 66 25.21 8.76 60.00
CA ARG A 66 24.05 9.67 60.09
C ARG A 66 23.59 9.90 61.51
N GLU A 67 23.73 8.92 62.39
CA GLU A 67 23.53 9.08 63.83
C GLU A 67 24.56 10.08 64.39
N GLU A 68 25.83 9.95 63.99
CA GLU A 68 26.89 10.95 64.25
C GLU A 68 26.55 12.37 63.75
N LEU A 69 25.88 12.49 62.59
CA LEU A 69 25.57 13.78 61.97
C LEU A 69 24.28 14.43 62.51
N GLY A 70 23.26 13.63 62.85
CA GLY A 70 21.97 14.14 63.31
C GLY A 70 22.09 14.96 64.60
N VAL A 71 22.89 14.44 65.54
CA VAL A 71 23.25 15.10 66.81
C VAL A 71 23.95 16.44 66.57
N ALA A 72 24.73 16.56 65.48
CA ALA A 72 25.54 17.74 65.18
C ALA A 72 24.79 18.89 64.47
N VAL A 73 23.59 18.64 63.90
CA VAL A 73 22.92 19.63 63.01
C VAL A 73 21.69 20.29 63.66
N TYR A 74 20.82 19.52 64.31
CA TYR A 74 19.53 20.04 64.81
C TYR A 74 19.47 20.20 66.34
N GLY A 75 20.53 19.79 67.05
CA GLY A 75 20.42 19.41 68.45
C GLY A 75 19.51 18.19 68.64
N ASP A 76 19.32 17.76 69.89
CA ASP A 76 18.40 16.67 70.19
C ASP A 76 16.94 17.16 70.09
N GLN A 77 16.24 16.80 69.02
CA GLN A 77 14.85 17.21 68.79
C GLN A 77 13.86 16.62 69.80
N GLN A 78 14.25 15.60 70.58
CA GLN A 78 13.47 15.10 71.72
C GLN A 78 13.24 16.21 72.76
N PHE A 79 14.19 17.15 72.88
CA PHE A 79 14.12 18.32 73.75
C PHE A 79 13.07 19.35 73.27
N LEU A 80 13.05 19.67 71.98
CA LEU A 80 12.19 20.73 71.43
C LEU A 80 10.69 20.36 71.42
N ARG A 81 10.33 19.08 71.26
CA ARG A 81 8.92 18.65 71.36
C ARG A 81 8.33 18.82 72.76
N ASN A 82 9.16 18.70 73.81
CA ASN A 82 8.74 18.92 75.19
C ASN A 82 8.53 20.41 75.52
N ALA A 83 9.05 21.33 74.70
CA ALA A 83 9.02 22.77 74.98
C ALA A 83 7.78 23.50 74.43
N PHE A 84 7.16 23.02 73.36
CA PHE A 84 6.06 23.72 72.65
C PHE A 84 4.65 23.16 72.92
N GLN A 85 4.47 22.39 73.98
CA GLN A 85 3.27 21.58 74.20
C GLN A 85 2.01 22.39 74.62
N GLU A 86 2.16 23.69 74.95
CA GLU A 86 1.13 24.47 75.66
C GLU A 86 0.39 25.56 74.84
N HIS A 87 0.74 25.81 73.57
CA HIS A 87 0.20 26.97 72.82
C HIS A 87 -0.50 26.65 71.50
N LYS A 88 -1.84 26.54 71.59
CA LYS A 88 -2.76 26.11 70.51
C LYS A 88 -3.19 27.20 69.51
N ARG A 89 -3.03 28.49 69.85
CA ARG A 89 -3.62 29.62 69.08
C ARG A 89 -3.01 29.80 67.68
N LEU A 90 -1.72 29.49 67.54
CA LEU A 90 -0.99 29.52 66.25
C LEU A 90 -1.47 28.47 65.23
N GLN A 91 -2.33 27.53 65.66
CA GLN A 91 -2.79 26.40 64.85
C GLN A 91 -4.11 26.68 64.10
N LEU A 92 -4.84 27.76 64.44
CA LEU A 92 -6.23 28.00 63.99
C LEU A 92 -6.39 29.13 62.96
N THR A 93 -5.44 30.06 62.84
CA THR A 93 -5.52 31.20 61.91
C THR A 93 -5.42 30.82 60.42
N TYR A 94 -5.28 29.53 60.11
CA TYR A 94 -4.97 29.01 58.77
C TYR A 94 -6.21 28.69 57.90
N MET A 95 -7.45 28.80 58.42
CA MET A 95 -8.61 28.13 57.81
C MET A 95 -9.83 28.98 57.37
N ASN A 96 -9.90 30.29 57.65
CA ASN A 96 -11.17 31.05 57.55
C ASN A 96 -11.39 31.89 56.26
N SER A 97 -10.49 31.89 55.28
CA SER A 97 -10.45 32.94 54.22
C SER A 97 -11.17 32.59 52.90
N GLN A 98 -12.31 31.88 52.92
CA GLN A 98 -12.76 31.14 51.72
C GLN A 98 -14.26 31.22 51.37
N ALA A 99 -15.08 32.03 52.06
CA ALA A 99 -16.55 31.95 51.95
C ALA A 99 -17.27 33.09 51.19
N ASP A 100 -16.71 34.29 51.09
CA ASP A 100 -17.49 35.50 50.74
C ASP A 100 -17.82 35.67 49.24
N LEU A 101 -17.29 34.83 48.34
CA LEU A 101 -17.30 35.08 46.90
C LEU A 101 -18.67 34.84 46.22
N GLU A 102 -19.47 33.90 46.74
CA GLU A 102 -20.62 33.34 46.02
C GLU A 102 -21.89 34.24 46.07
N SER A 103 -21.91 35.26 46.94
CA SER A 103 -23.10 36.10 47.18
C SER A 103 -23.40 37.14 46.08
N ALA A 104 -22.46 37.36 45.16
CA ALA A 104 -22.56 38.41 44.13
C ALA A 104 -23.37 37.95 42.89
N GLU A 105 -23.05 36.78 42.34
CA GLU A 105 -23.49 36.37 40.99
C GLU A 105 -25.01 36.14 40.84
N LEU A 106 -25.72 35.94 41.95
CA LEU A 106 -27.15 35.63 41.95
C LEU A 106 -28.05 36.86 41.70
N ARG A 107 -27.53 38.08 41.84
CA ARG A 107 -28.35 39.31 41.83
C ARG A 107 -28.61 39.83 40.42
N ASP A 108 -27.61 39.78 39.53
CA ASP A 108 -27.69 40.34 38.17
C ASP A 108 -28.69 39.59 37.26
N ARG A 109 -28.98 38.32 37.53
CA ARG A 109 -29.89 37.50 36.70
C ARG A 109 -31.35 37.92 36.80
N LEU A 110 -31.77 38.57 37.89
CA LEU A 110 -33.17 38.84 38.18
C LEU A 110 -33.76 40.08 37.48
N LEU A 111 -32.94 40.89 36.81
CA LEU A 111 -33.32 42.25 36.40
C LEU A 111 -33.88 42.39 34.97
N PHE A 112 -33.78 41.36 34.11
CA PHE A 112 -33.83 41.54 32.64
C PHE A 112 -34.81 40.66 31.84
N GLU A 113 -35.68 39.85 32.44
CA GLU A 113 -36.50 38.87 31.68
C GLU A 113 -37.88 39.35 31.17
N VAL A 114 -38.41 40.49 31.62
CA VAL A 114 -39.86 40.80 31.49
C VAL A 114 -40.20 41.82 30.38
N GLY A 115 -39.22 42.53 29.83
CA GLY A 115 -39.44 43.62 28.86
C GLY A 115 -39.67 43.15 27.42
N GLY A 116 -40.86 43.38 26.86
CA GLY A 116 -41.15 43.16 25.43
C GLY A 116 -40.41 44.14 24.50
N LYS A 117 -40.18 43.73 23.24
CA LYS A 117 -39.14 44.33 22.37
C LYS A 117 -39.22 45.85 22.18
N LEU A 118 -38.24 46.57 22.72
CA LEU A 118 -38.20 48.04 22.74
C LEU A 118 -37.94 48.68 21.35
N PRO A 119 -38.22 50.00 21.18
CA PRO A 119 -37.80 50.74 19.99
C PRO A 119 -36.28 50.73 19.73
N ALA A 120 -35.48 50.54 20.79
CA ALA A 120 -34.05 50.28 20.69
C ALA A 120 -33.78 48.94 19.97
N GLU A 121 -34.46 47.87 20.36
CA GLU A 121 -34.31 46.54 19.75
C GLU A 121 -34.73 46.50 18.27
N LYS A 122 -35.60 47.41 17.81
CA LYS A 122 -35.90 47.53 16.37
C LYS A 122 -34.72 48.12 15.58
N LYS A 123 -33.95 49.04 16.18
CA LYS A 123 -32.67 49.50 15.61
C LYS A 123 -31.60 48.40 15.73
N GLU A 124 -31.57 47.70 16.86
CA GLU A 124 -30.67 46.57 17.09
C GLU A 124 -30.92 45.41 16.12
N GLN A 125 -32.17 45.15 15.74
CA GLN A 125 -32.53 44.16 14.71
C GLN A 125 -32.06 44.59 13.31
N ALA A 126 -32.05 45.89 13.00
CA ALA A 126 -31.42 46.40 11.76
C ALA A 126 -29.89 46.24 11.79
N VAL A 127 -29.25 46.51 12.94
CA VAL A 127 -27.83 46.23 13.17
C VAL A 127 -27.53 44.73 13.08
N ALA A 128 -28.36 43.87 13.67
CA ALA A 128 -28.22 42.42 13.63
C ALA A 128 -28.33 41.87 12.20
N ASN A 129 -29.25 42.41 11.38
CA ASN A 129 -29.30 42.09 9.95
C ASN A 129 -28.03 42.51 9.19
N TYR A 130 -27.42 43.64 9.53
CA TYR A 130 -26.15 44.08 8.95
C TYR A 130 -24.98 43.17 9.40
N VAL A 131 -24.92 42.85 10.69
CA VAL A 131 -23.98 41.89 11.29
C VAL A 131 -24.15 40.51 10.65
N GLN A 132 -25.37 40.03 10.42
CA GLN A 132 -25.65 38.75 9.79
C GLN A 132 -25.20 38.72 8.32
N ARG A 133 -25.42 39.80 7.55
CA ARG A 133 -24.84 39.96 6.20
C ARG A 133 -23.30 39.95 6.22
N ALA A 134 -22.68 40.61 7.19
CA ALA A 134 -21.23 40.57 7.38
C ALA A 134 -20.74 39.17 7.79
N ASN A 135 -21.50 38.45 8.63
CA ASN A 135 -21.17 37.10 9.09
C ASN A 135 -21.32 36.06 7.95
N ILE A 136 -22.29 36.22 7.05
CA ILE A 136 -22.40 35.43 5.82
C ILE A 136 -21.16 35.64 4.93
N LYS A 137 -20.74 36.91 4.70
CA LYS A 137 -19.51 37.22 3.95
C LYS A 137 -18.26 36.62 4.62
N LYS A 138 -18.15 36.74 5.95
CA LYS A 138 -17.08 36.12 6.76
C LYS A 138 -17.07 34.59 6.62
N ASN A 139 -18.24 33.94 6.65
CA ASN A 139 -18.35 32.49 6.53
C ASN A 139 -17.99 32.00 5.12
N ALA A 140 -18.36 32.74 4.06
CA ALA A 140 -17.90 32.48 2.71
C ALA A 140 -16.36 32.63 2.60
N ALA A 141 -15.78 33.70 3.16
CA ALA A 141 -14.33 33.89 3.20
C ALA A 141 -13.60 32.80 4.03
N LEU A 142 -14.20 32.31 5.11
CA LEU A 142 -13.70 31.17 5.89
C LEU A 142 -13.75 29.86 5.09
N ALA A 143 -14.83 29.59 4.36
CA ALA A 143 -14.93 28.42 3.48
C ALA A 143 -13.86 28.46 2.38
N ILE A 144 -13.69 29.62 1.72
CA ILE A 144 -12.63 29.86 0.73
C ILE A 144 -11.23 29.65 1.35
N LYS A 145 -10.98 30.19 2.54
CA LYS A 145 -9.72 29.99 3.28
C LYS A 145 -9.46 28.52 3.61
N VAL A 146 -10.50 27.76 3.98
CA VAL A 146 -10.39 26.31 4.22
C VAL A 146 -10.12 25.54 2.93
N MET A 147 -10.72 25.93 1.80
CA MET A 147 -10.41 25.31 0.50
C MET A 147 -8.97 25.60 0.06
N TYR A 148 -8.51 26.85 0.12
CA TYR A 148 -7.11 27.18 -0.18
C TYR A 148 -6.14 26.46 0.76
N LYS A 149 -6.48 26.31 2.06
CA LYS A 149 -5.67 25.49 2.97
C LYS A 149 -5.61 24.02 2.52
N LYS A 150 -6.73 23.40 2.17
CA LYS A 150 -6.75 22.02 1.64
C LYS A 150 -5.89 21.88 0.38
N ILE A 151 -5.99 22.81 -0.58
CA ILE A 151 -5.18 22.82 -1.80
C ILE A 151 -3.69 22.93 -1.45
N LEU A 152 -3.32 23.84 -0.54
CA LEU A 152 -1.94 24.05 -0.13
C LEU A 152 -1.36 22.87 0.68
N ASP A 153 -2.19 22.18 1.47
CA ASP A 153 -1.81 20.95 2.18
C ASP A 153 -1.65 19.75 1.22
N ILE A 154 -2.44 19.68 0.12
CA ILE A 154 -2.23 18.73 -0.99
C ILE A 154 -0.90 19.02 -1.70
N LEU A 155 -0.68 20.26 -2.16
CA LEU A 155 0.55 20.63 -2.89
C LEU A 155 1.83 20.39 -2.07
N LYS A 156 1.79 20.57 -0.74
CA LYS A 156 2.88 20.17 0.16
C LYS A 156 3.11 18.67 0.20
N LYS A 157 2.03 17.87 0.23
CA LYS A 157 2.11 16.41 0.21
C LYS A 157 2.73 15.94 -1.11
N ASP A 158 2.30 16.49 -2.23
CA ASP A 158 2.79 16.14 -3.57
C ASP A 158 4.26 16.54 -3.73
N SER A 159 4.65 17.74 -3.27
CA SER A 159 6.05 18.17 -3.19
C SER A 159 6.92 17.20 -2.38
N SER A 160 6.41 16.65 -1.27
CA SER A 160 7.13 15.62 -0.50
C SER A 160 7.26 14.29 -1.24
N TYR A 161 6.23 13.85 -1.98
CA TYR A 161 6.30 12.66 -2.83
C TYR A 161 7.33 12.82 -3.96
N PHE A 162 7.28 13.93 -4.71
CA PHE A 162 8.25 14.20 -5.77
C PHE A 162 9.69 14.26 -5.24
N THR A 163 9.89 14.81 -4.04
CA THR A 163 11.22 14.80 -3.39
C THR A 163 11.72 13.38 -3.14
N ILE A 164 10.89 12.51 -2.54
CA ILE A 164 11.24 11.11 -2.26
C ILE A 164 11.54 10.34 -3.56
N VAL A 165 10.73 10.53 -4.61
CA VAL A 165 10.94 9.88 -5.92
C VAL A 165 12.25 10.35 -6.55
N LEU A 166 12.57 11.65 -6.49
CA LEU A 166 13.82 12.20 -7.02
C LEU A 166 15.05 11.74 -6.22
N GLU A 167 14.94 11.50 -4.91
CA GLU A 167 16.02 10.91 -4.11
C GLU A 167 16.22 9.43 -4.40
N ALA A 168 15.14 8.65 -4.56
CA ALA A 168 15.20 7.26 -4.97
C ALA A 168 15.88 7.10 -6.35
N LEU A 169 15.48 7.90 -7.34
CA LEU A 169 16.09 7.91 -8.67
C LEU A 169 17.58 8.30 -8.63
N LYS A 170 17.99 9.24 -7.77
CA LYS A 170 19.40 9.60 -7.57
C LYS A 170 20.21 8.48 -6.91
N LEU A 171 19.61 7.72 -5.99
CA LEU A 171 20.26 6.57 -5.35
C LEU A 171 20.42 5.41 -6.34
N ASP A 172 19.37 5.10 -7.11
CA ASP A 172 19.41 4.02 -8.11
C ASP A 172 20.37 4.34 -9.25
N CYS A 173 20.37 5.57 -9.79
CA CYS A 173 21.35 6.01 -10.78
C CYS A 173 22.82 5.83 -10.30
N ARG A 174 23.09 6.09 -9.01
CA ARG A 174 24.41 5.83 -8.40
C ARG A 174 24.71 4.33 -8.23
N ALA A 175 23.71 3.50 -7.97
CA ALA A 175 23.87 2.05 -7.91
C ALA A 175 24.15 1.46 -9.30
N GLN A 176 23.31 1.80 -10.29
CA GLN A 176 23.50 1.43 -11.71
C GLN A 176 24.89 1.86 -12.22
N GLY A 177 25.34 3.08 -11.93
CA GLY A 177 26.68 3.55 -12.29
C GLY A 177 27.83 2.71 -11.70
N LYS A 178 27.70 2.26 -10.44
CA LYS A 178 28.65 1.32 -9.84
C LYS A 178 28.61 -0.06 -10.50
N CYS A 179 27.43 -0.58 -10.80
CA CYS A 179 27.26 -1.85 -11.50
C CYS A 179 27.88 -1.81 -12.90
N LEU A 180 27.74 -0.68 -13.61
CA LEU A 180 28.34 -0.47 -14.93
C LEU A 180 29.89 -0.45 -14.86
N MET A 181 30.47 0.26 -13.87
CA MET A 181 31.92 0.26 -13.68
C MET A 181 32.44 -1.13 -13.33
N GLY A 182 31.85 -1.83 -12.36
CA GLY A 182 32.26 -3.19 -11.99
C GLY A 182 32.10 -4.20 -13.13
N ALA A 183 31.07 -4.07 -13.96
CA ALA A 183 30.91 -4.88 -15.17
C ALA A 183 31.98 -4.56 -16.23
N THR A 184 32.43 -3.30 -16.32
CA THR A 184 33.51 -2.87 -17.22
C THR A 184 34.87 -3.40 -16.75
N GLU A 185 35.17 -3.27 -15.45
CA GLU A 185 36.38 -3.80 -14.82
C GLU A 185 36.49 -5.32 -14.98
N MET A 186 35.41 -6.06 -14.71
CA MET A 186 35.34 -7.51 -14.92
C MET A 186 35.46 -7.89 -16.41
N GLY A 187 34.93 -7.07 -17.31
CA GLY A 187 35.08 -7.24 -18.77
C GLY A 187 36.52 -7.02 -19.25
N GLN A 188 37.23 -6.05 -18.68
CA GLN A 188 38.65 -5.80 -18.93
C GLN A 188 39.52 -6.97 -18.45
N LEU A 189 39.35 -7.39 -17.19
CA LEU A 189 40.06 -8.56 -16.63
C LEU A 189 39.80 -9.84 -17.44
N ALA A 190 38.56 -10.06 -17.89
CA ALA A 190 38.23 -11.20 -18.74
C ALA A 190 38.89 -11.13 -20.14
N MET A 191 39.12 -9.93 -20.67
CA MET A 191 39.84 -9.72 -21.93
C MET A 191 41.34 -9.95 -21.77
N GLU A 192 41.95 -9.45 -20.69
CA GLU A 192 43.35 -9.71 -20.33
C GLU A 192 43.61 -11.21 -20.16
N TYR A 193 42.79 -11.90 -19.35
CA TYR A 193 42.89 -13.36 -19.19
C TYR A 193 42.70 -14.14 -20.50
N LEU A 194 41.88 -13.64 -21.43
CA LEU A 194 41.69 -14.27 -22.74
C LEU A 194 42.94 -14.13 -23.61
N ASP A 195 43.60 -12.98 -23.59
CA ASP A 195 44.81 -12.73 -24.39
C ASP A 195 46.05 -13.43 -23.80
N ASP A 196 46.20 -13.48 -22.48
CA ASP A 196 47.17 -14.35 -21.80
C ASP A 196 47.00 -15.82 -22.21
N ARG A 197 45.75 -16.31 -22.28
CA ARG A 197 45.45 -17.70 -22.67
C ARG A 197 45.73 -17.96 -24.15
N LYS A 198 45.51 -16.99 -25.04
CA LYS A 198 45.95 -17.07 -26.45
C LYS A 198 47.48 -17.12 -26.55
N PHE A 199 48.19 -16.30 -25.76
CA PHE A 199 49.65 -16.25 -25.75
C PHE A 199 50.28 -17.57 -25.28
N GLU A 200 49.88 -18.06 -24.09
CA GLU A 200 50.37 -19.34 -23.57
C GLU A 200 49.99 -20.52 -24.46
N PHE A 201 48.79 -20.52 -25.07
CA PHE A 201 48.44 -21.54 -26.07
C PHE A 201 49.38 -21.48 -27.30
N SER A 202 49.65 -20.29 -27.85
CA SER A 202 50.57 -20.14 -29.00
C SER A 202 52.01 -20.52 -28.66
N LYS A 203 52.45 -20.29 -27.42
CA LYS A 203 53.76 -20.69 -26.90
C LYS A 203 53.85 -22.21 -26.74
N LEU A 204 52.89 -22.82 -26.05
CA LEU A 204 52.80 -24.27 -25.87
C LEU A 204 52.69 -25.02 -27.21
N GLU A 205 51.95 -24.48 -28.18
CA GLU A 205 51.85 -25.05 -29.52
C GLU A 205 53.20 -25.07 -30.25
N LYS A 206 54.03 -24.03 -30.09
CA LYS A 206 55.41 -23.99 -30.63
C LYS A 206 56.32 -24.98 -29.92
N GLU A 207 56.27 -25.04 -28.58
CA GLU A 207 57.06 -25.98 -27.77
C GLU A 207 56.72 -27.44 -28.11
N ILE A 208 55.43 -27.79 -28.23
CA ILE A 208 54.98 -29.11 -28.67
C ILE A 208 55.47 -29.42 -30.09
N LYS A 209 55.42 -28.46 -31.03
CA LYS A 209 55.94 -28.63 -32.40
C LYS A 209 57.46 -28.85 -32.45
N VAL A 210 58.22 -28.30 -31.50
CA VAL A 210 59.67 -28.59 -31.35
C VAL A 210 59.88 -29.96 -30.72
N ASN A 211 59.26 -30.22 -29.56
CA ASN A 211 59.37 -31.49 -28.83
C ASN A 211 58.98 -32.69 -29.70
N MET A 212 57.90 -32.61 -30.50
CA MET A 212 57.52 -33.68 -31.42
C MET A 212 58.58 -33.94 -32.51
N LYS A 213 59.25 -32.89 -33.04
CA LYS A 213 60.35 -33.05 -34.00
C LYS A 213 61.57 -33.68 -33.33
N GLU A 214 61.88 -33.30 -32.10
CA GLU A 214 63.00 -33.86 -31.33
C GLU A 214 62.74 -35.31 -30.92
N ARG A 215 61.55 -35.62 -30.41
CA ARG A 215 61.11 -36.99 -30.11
C ARG A 215 61.12 -37.87 -31.37
N GLN A 216 60.78 -37.33 -32.55
CA GLN A 216 60.91 -38.04 -33.82
C GLN A 216 62.37 -38.26 -34.24
N ARG A 217 63.32 -37.41 -33.82
CA ARG A 217 64.77 -37.61 -34.02
C ARG A 217 65.34 -38.63 -33.02
N THR A 218 65.08 -38.47 -31.72
CA THR A 218 65.60 -39.39 -30.69
C THR A 218 65.02 -40.79 -30.84
N LEU A 219 63.73 -40.93 -31.15
CA LEU A 219 63.12 -42.24 -31.42
C LEU A 219 63.67 -42.92 -32.69
N LYS A 220 64.24 -42.17 -33.65
CA LYS A 220 65.03 -42.72 -34.76
C LYS A 220 66.45 -43.15 -34.36
N LEU A 221 67.04 -42.56 -33.31
CA LEU A 221 68.34 -42.97 -32.75
C LEU A 221 68.19 -44.17 -31.82
N VAL A 222 67.28 -44.10 -30.85
CA VAL A 222 66.99 -45.20 -29.91
C VAL A 222 66.54 -46.47 -30.64
N ARG A 223 65.85 -46.37 -31.78
CA ARG A 223 65.56 -47.56 -32.63
C ARG A 223 66.80 -48.21 -33.27
N ARG A 224 67.91 -47.49 -33.41
CA ARG A 224 69.21 -48.04 -33.84
C ARG A 224 69.98 -48.59 -32.63
N GLU A 225 69.98 -47.88 -31.51
CA GLU A 225 70.68 -48.27 -30.29
C GLU A 225 70.04 -49.49 -29.60
N VAL A 226 68.70 -49.59 -29.56
CA VAL A 226 68.02 -50.78 -29.04
C VAL A 226 68.24 -51.98 -29.94
N ALA A 227 68.33 -51.80 -31.27
CA ALA A 227 68.72 -52.88 -32.17
C ALA A 227 70.15 -53.37 -31.89
N TYR A 228 71.07 -52.48 -31.52
CA TYR A 228 72.45 -52.82 -31.15
C TYR A 228 72.58 -53.42 -29.73
N LEU A 229 71.84 -52.90 -28.74
CA LEU A 229 71.92 -53.32 -27.33
C LEU A 229 71.08 -54.57 -27.01
N THR A 230 70.06 -54.89 -27.80
CA THR A 230 69.34 -56.17 -27.67
C THR A 230 70.28 -57.36 -27.92
N ASP A 231 71.34 -57.14 -28.72
CA ASP A 231 72.40 -58.12 -28.97
C ASP A 231 73.45 -58.18 -27.83
N SER A 232 73.27 -57.50 -26.66
CA SER A 232 74.39 -57.25 -25.70
C SER A 232 74.09 -57.06 -24.17
N PHE A 233 73.59 -58.10 -23.48
CA PHE A 233 73.85 -58.47 -22.03
C PHE A 233 73.21 -57.69 -20.80
N PRO A 234 72.97 -58.34 -19.59
CA PRO A 234 72.45 -57.67 -18.35
C PRO A 234 73.02 -58.05 -16.90
N ASN A 235 72.90 -57.15 -15.84
CA ASN A 235 72.69 -57.34 -14.32
C ASN A 235 73.63 -56.64 -13.19
N LEU A 236 73.10 -56.22 -11.96
CA LEU A 236 73.69 -56.06 -10.50
C LEU A 236 73.81 -54.67 -9.63
N ILE A 237 73.83 -54.62 -8.20
CA ILE A 237 74.48 -53.64 -7.11
C ILE A 237 73.69 -52.80 -5.88
N ARG A 238 74.26 -52.30 -4.64
CA ARG A 238 73.67 -51.45 -3.39
C ARG A 238 74.54 -50.66 -2.18
N LYS A 239 74.04 -50.08 -0.96
CA LYS A 239 74.64 -49.07 0.16
C LYS A 239 74.10 -48.84 1.74
N GLU A 240 74.60 -47.84 2.66
CA GLU A 240 74.09 -46.98 3.94
C GLU A 240 74.88 -46.85 5.42
N GLU A 241 74.83 -46.10 6.65
CA GLU A 241 74.17 -44.96 7.59
C GLU A 241 74.90 -44.38 9.02
N ALA A 242 74.41 -43.43 10.00
CA ALA A 242 75.09 -42.77 11.31
C ALA A 242 74.37 -41.90 12.58
N THR A 243 74.97 -41.33 13.76
CA THR A 243 74.42 -40.46 15.04
C THR A 243 75.42 -39.84 16.22
N ASN A 244 75.33 -39.10 17.47
CA ASN A 244 74.51 -38.13 18.46
C ASN A 244 75.11 -37.56 19.95
N LEU A 245 74.59 -36.51 20.80
CA LEU A 245 74.59 -36.13 22.39
C LEU A 245 75.11 -34.75 23.22
N ASP A 246 74.66 -34.27 24.51
CA ASP A 246 75.07 -33.01 25.45
C ASP A 246 74.55 -32.72 27.06
N ASP A 247 74.94 -31.66 27.96
CA ASP A 247 74.57 -31.26 29.50
C ASP A 247 74.90 -29.76 30.22
N LEU A 248 74.85 -29.06 31.51
CA LEU A 248 74.49 -29.00 33.08
C LEU A 248 74.39 -27.52 33.93
N TYR A 249 74.38 -27.25 35.34
CA TYR A 249 73.98 -25.94 36.22
C TYR A 249 74.34 -25.57 37.85
N GLU A 250 73.99 -24.37 38.59
CA GLU A 250 73.71 -23.94 40.15
C GLU A 250 74.24 -22.59 41.05
N ASP A 251 73.68 -22.03 42.27
CA ASP A 251 74.03 -20.74 43.20
C ASP A 251 73.32 -20.31 44.70
N GLU A 252 73.74 -19.36 45.70
CA GLU A 252 73.10 -18.86 47.11
C GLU A 252 73.57 -17.60 48.19
N ASP A 253 72.76 -17.06 49.26
CA ASP A 253 72.87 -16.36 50.74
C ASP A 253 72.88 -14.77 51.37
N THR A 254 72.82 -14.39 52.76
CA THR A 254 72.35 -13.08 53.56
C THR A 254 72.69 -12.64 55.16
N GLY A 255 72.29 -11.44 55.86
CA GLY A 255 72.26 -11.10 57.42
C GLY A 255 71.99 -9.68 58.26
N SER A 256 71.15 -9.61 59.38
CA SER A 256 70.89 -8.63 60.61
C SER A 256 70.09 -7.23 60.69
N LYS A 257 69.07 -7.02 61.61
CA LYS A 257 68.36 -5.74 62.10
C LYS A 257 67.25 -5.94 63.21
N HIS A 258 66.90 -4.98 64.13
CA HIS A 258 65.71 -5.15 65.06
C HIS A 258 64.89 -3.98 65.72
N SER A 259 65.36 -2.75 66.06
CA SER A 259 64.55 -1.83 66.94
C SER A 259 63.46 -0.99 66.24
N VAL A 260 63.81 -0.21 65.20
CA VAL A 260 62.85 0.54 64.35
C VAL A 260 61.81 -0.37 63.70
N HIS A 261 62.06 -1.68 63.71
CA HIS A 261 61.15 -2.73 63.27
C HIS A 261 59.75 -2.58 63.88
N TRP A 262 59.62 -2.31 65.19
CA TRP A 262 58.37 -2.56 65.93
C TRP A 262 57.25 -1.51 65.71
N GLU A 263 57.55 -0.21 65.77
CA GLU A 263 56.55 0.83 65.42
C GLU A 263 56.20 0.75 63.92
N LEU A 264 57.21 0.49 63.10
CA LEU A 264 57.05 0.18 61.69
C LEU A 264 56.23 -1.11 61.49
N GLU A 265 56.19 -2.02 62.45
CA GLU A 265 55.41 -3.27 62.45
C GLU A 265 53.94 -3.06 62.79
N GLU A 266 53.58 -2.07 63.62
CA GLU A 266 52.17 -1.67 63.83
C GLU A 266 51.62 -0.88 62.63
N VAL A 267 52.39 0.08 62.10
CA VAL A 267 52.00 0.81 60.88
C VAL A 267 51.98 -0.15 59.68
N MET A 268 52.97 -1.03 59.53
CA MET A 268 52.86 -2.19 58.62
C MET A 268 51.66 -3.05 58.97
N GLY A 269 51.26 -3.20 60.23
CA GLY A 269 50.12 -4.01 60.64
C GLY A 269 48.81 -3.46 60.08
N ILE A 270 48.58 -2.16 60.21
CA ILE A 270 47.43 -1.45 59.61
C ILE A 270 47.52 -1.47 58.09
N CYS A 271 48.68 -1.15 57.52
CA CYS A 271 48.89 -1.14 56.07
C CYS A 271 48.79 -2.55 55.46
N LYS A 272 49.26 -3.62 56.12
CA LYS A 272 49.08 -5.05 55.74
C LYS A 272 47.62 -5.47 55.86
N LYS A 273 46.86 -4.99 56.86
CA LYS A 273 45.40 -5.22 56.95
C LYS A 273 44.67 -4.58 55.75
N LEU A 274 44.96 -3.31 55.44
CA LEU A 274 44.42 -2.62 54.26
C LEU A 274 44.87 -3.25 52.94
N GLN A 275 46.13 -3.65 52.83
CA GLN A 275 46.72 -4.34 51.68
C GLN A 275 46.03 -5.68 51.40
N LYS A 276 45.77 -6.48 52.45
CA LYS A 276 44.99 -7.72 52.37
C LYS A 276 43.54 -7.46 51.99
N ALA A 277 42.90 -6.44 52.56
CA ALA A 277 41.50 -6.09 52.26
C ALA A 277 41.30 -5.56 50.83
N THR A 278 42.27 -4.81 50.30
CA THR A 278 42.21 -4.23 48.95
C THR A 278 42.84 -5.12 47.85
N LEU A 279 43.55 -6.18 48.26
CA LEU A 279 44.30 -7.13 47.43
C LEU A 279 45.35 -6.44 46.55
N VAL A 280 46.34 -5.80 47.18
CA VAL A 280 47.32 -4.91 46.56
C VAL A 280 48.77 -5.34 46.85
N PRO A 281 49.74 -5.22 45.92
CA PRO A 281 51.12 -5.65 46.17
C PRO A 281 51.98 -4.68 47.03
N SER A 282 51.66 -3.39 47.14
CA SER A 282 52.38 -2.41 47.99
C SER A 282 51.43 -1.40 48.64
N PHE A 283 51.86 -0.71 49.70
CA PHE A 283 51.00 0.19 50.47
C PHE A 283 50.55 1.44 49.71
N ASP A 284 51.45 2.03 48.92
CA ASP A 284 51.22 3.26 48.13
C ASP A 284 50.04 3.10 47.14
N LYS A 285 49.83 1.86 46.68
CA LYS A 285 48.76 1.48 45.76
C LYS A 285 47.40 1.29 46.45
N ILE A 286 47.30 1.32 47.79
CA ILE A 286 46.03 1.17 48.52
C ILE A 286 45.06 2.31 48.17
N LEU A 287 45.51 3.58 48.21
CA LEU A 287 44.65 4.73 47.90
C LEU A 287 44.23 4.76 46.42
N LEU A 288 45.13 4.35 45.51
CA LEU A 288 44.81 4.18 44.10
C LEU A 288 43.76 3.08 43.88
N ARG A 289 43.90 1.95 44.59
CA ARG A 289 42.95 0.83 44.54
C ARG A 289 41.57 1.21 45.06
N LEU A 290 41.49 2.01 46.13
CA LEU A 290 40.22 2.50 46.67
C LEU A 290 39.52 3.46 45.70
N LYS A 291 40.24 4.41 45.09
CA LYS A 291 39.69 5.29 44.04
C LYS A 291 39.19 4.50 42.82
N GLU A 292 39.96 3.51 42.38
CA GLU A 292 39.56 2.61 41.31
C GLU A 292 38.32 1.77 41.68
N GLN A 293 38.20 1.30 42.93
CA GLN A 293 37.01 0.59 43.40
C GLN A 293 35.75 1.48 43.39
N THR A 294 35.84 2.76 43.77
CA THR A 294 34.70 3.70 43.64
C THR A 294 34.30 3.91 42.19
N TYR A 295 35.26 4.20 41.29
CA TYR A 295 34.98 4.38 39.86
C TYR A 295 34.40 3.13 39.20
N GLN A 296 34.94 1.94 39.53
CA GLN A 296 34.39 0.66 39.05
C GLN A 296 32.96 0.45 39.56
N THR A 297 32.65 0.81 40.81
CA THR A 297 31.30 0.71 41.39
C THR A 297 30.29 1.59 40.65
N GLU A 298 30.63 2.85 40.37
CA GLU A 298 29.78 3.78 39.62
C GLU A 298 29.54 3.30 38.18
N ARG A 299 30.61 2.88 37.48
CA ARG A 299 30.52 2.31 36.14
C ARG A 299 29.65 1.05 36.10
N LEU A 300 29.75 0.20 37.13
CA LEU A 300 28.96 -1.02 37.28
C LEU A 300 27.48 -0.75 37.58
N MET A 301 27.18 0.28 38.38
CA MET A 301 25.81 0.77 38.61
C MET A 301 25.19 1.33 37.32
N MET A 302 25.94 2.13 36.55
CA MET A 302 25.48 2.63 35.24
C MET A 302 25.28 1.50 34.22
N GLN A 303 26.14 0.47 34.24
CA GLN A 303 25.95 -0.72 33.41
C GLN A 303 24.71 -1.52 33.82
N LEU A 304 24.39 -1.60 35.13
CA LEU A 304 23.17 -2.23 35.63
C LEU A 304 21.90 -1.51 35.15
N THR A 305 21.85 -0.19 35.25
CA THR A 305 20.67 0.59 34.82
C THR A 305 20.45 0.43 33.32
N LEU A 306 21.49 0.58 32.51
CA LEU A 306 21.43 0.35 31.06
C LEU A 306 20.99 -1.09 30.70
N ASN A 307 21.52 -2.11 31.38
CA ASN A 307 21.10 -3.50 31.17
C ASN A 307 19.64 -3.74 31.60
N SER A 308 19.17 -3.08 32.66
CA SER A 308 17.78 -3.19 33.09
C SER A 308 16.80 -2.56 32.08
N ALA A 309 17.14 -1.38 31.53
CA ALA A 309 16.36 -0.72 30.49
C ALA A 309 16.32 -1.53 29.19
N LYS A 310 17.45 -2.12 28.76
CA LYS A 310 17.50 -3.05 27.61
C LYS A 310 16.58 -4.26 27.80
N ARG A 311 16.57 -4.86 29.00
CA ARG A 311 15.68 -5.99 29.31
C ARG A 311 14.20 -5.57 29.27
N ASP A 312 13.84 -4.38 29.74
CA ASP A 312 12.45 -3.89 29.68
C ASP A 312 12.03 -3.55 28.24
N ALA A 313 12.90 -2.95 27.43
CA ALA A 313 12.66 -2.75 26.00
C ALA A 313 12.37 -4.07 25.28
N LEU A 314 13.22 -5.09 25.46
CA LEU A 314 13.00 -6.44 24.91
C LEU A 314 11.70 -7.12 25.38
N ILE A 315 11.14 -6.71 26.53
CA ILE A 315 9.84 -7.19 27.01
C ILE A 315 8.69 -6.50 26.27
N GLU A 316 8.77 -5.19 26.01
CA GLU A 316 7.79 -4.48 25.17
C GLU A 316 7.87 -4.90 23.70
N ASP A 317 9.07 -5.05 23.13
CA ASP A 317 9.27 -5.57 21.77
C ASP A 317 8.64 -6.96 21.61
N ARG A 318 8.83 -7.84 22.60
CA ARG A 318 8.17 -9.16 22.65
C ARG A 318 6.65 -9.02 22.73
N LYS A 319 6.10 -8.18 23.61
CA LYS A 319 4.64 -7.96 23.73
C LYS A 319 4.06 -7.48 22.41
N HIS A 320 4.71 -6.49 21.78
CA HIS A 320 4.31 -5.96 20.49
C HIS A 320 4.37 -7.04 19.39
N ALA A 321 5.43 -7.84 19.32
CA ALA A 321 5.54 -8.96 18.38
C ALA A 321 4.45 -10.04 18.59
N ILE A 322 4.05 -10.32 19.85
CA ILE A 322 2.94 -11.23 20.15
C ILE A 322 1.60 -10.64 19.68
N LEU A 323 1.34 -9.36 19.95
CA LEU A 323 0.11 -8.68 19.50
C LEU A 323 0.02 -8.61 17.98
N MET A 324 1.14 -8.35 17.28
CA MET A 324 1.19 -8.37 15.82
C MET A 324 1.02 -9.78 15.26
N LEU A 325 1.64 -10.81 15.88
CA LEU A 325 1.44 -12.21 15.47
C LEU A 325 -0.01 -12.64 15.62
N ASP A 326 -0.70 -12.25 16.69
CA ASP A 326 -2.12 -12.60 16.86
C ASP A 326 -3.03 -11.82 15.92
N THR A 327 -2.77 -10.51 15.74
CA THR A 327 -3.44 -9.70 14.71
C THR A 327 -3.29 -10.34 13.33
N LEU A 328 -2.10 -10.82 12.95
CA LEU A 328 -1.83 -11.47 11.66
C LEU A 328 -2.37 -12.91 11.53
N LYS A 329 -2.71 -13.59 12.64
CA LYS A 329 -3.49 -14.84 12.57
C LYS A 329 -4.95 -14.56 12.24
N ASN A 330 -5.49 -13.46 12.75
CA ASN A 330 -6.93 -13.19 12.74
C ASN A 330 -7.35 -12.29 11.56
N VAL A 331 -6.44 -11.42 11.11
CA VAL A 331 -6.58 -10.59 9.90
C VAL A 331 -5.99 -11.33 8.70
N GLY A 332 -6.85 -11.76 7.77
CA GLY A 332 -6.44 -12.41 6.52
C GLY A 332 -6.74 -13.91 6.41
N GLN A 333 -7.41 -14.52 7.39
CA GLN A 333 -8.06 -15.81 7.16
C GLN A 333 -9.32 -15.63 6.31
N GLU A 334 -9.35 -16.25 5.13
CA GLU A 334 -10.51 -16.21 4.22
C GLU A 334 -11.79 -16.82 4.83
N LYS A 335 -11.64 -17.60 5.91
CA LYS A 335 -12.71 -18.25 6.67
C LYS A 335 -13.29 -17.38 7.80
N THR A 336 -12.75 -16.18 8.04
CA THR A 336 -13.28 -15.28 9.08
C THR A 336 -14.65 -14.76 8.66
N ALA A 337 -15.68 -14.96 9.50
CA ALA A 337 -17.07 -14.64 9.17
C ALA A 337 -17.28 -13.19 8.70
N GLN A 338 -16.55 -12.23 9.27
CA GLN A 338 -16.58 -10.82 8.84
C GLN A 338 -16.11 -10.63 7.39
N TYR A 339 -15.03 -11.30 6.97
CA TYR A 339 -14.52 -11.22 5.60
C TYR A 339 -15.48 -11.88 4.59
N VAL A 340 -16.13 -12.98 4.97
CA VAL A 340 -17.16 -13.62 4.15
C VAL A 340 -18.38 -12.70 4.01
N ALA A 341 -18.79 -12.02 5.09
CA ALA A 341 -19.88 -11.04 5.06
C ALA A 341 -19.55 -9.83 4.17
N GLU A 342 -18.38 -9.18 4.34
CA GLU A 342 -17.92 -8.08 3.49
C GLU A 342 -17.84 -8.52 2.01
N LYS A 343 -17.27 -9.69 1.72
CA LYS A 343 -17.17 -10.24 0.35
C LYS A 343 -18.53 -10.46 -0.30
N ASN A 344 -19.51 -10.96 0.45
CA ASN A 344 -20.86 -11.18 -0.06
C ASN A 344 -21.63 -9.86 -0.24
N GLN A 345 -21.45 -8.90 0.67
CA GLN A 345 -22.04 -7.56 0.56
C GLN A 345 -21.49 -6.80 -0.66
N LEU A 346 -20.17 -6.84 -0.88
CA LEU A 346 -19.54 -6.20 -2.05
C LEU A 346 -19.97 -6.86 -3.37
N LYS A 347 -20.15 -8.19 -3.39
CA LYS A 347 -20.75 -8.90 -4.53
C LYS A 347 -22.18 -8.44 -4.81
N ALA A 348 -23.04 -8.40 -3.79
CA ALA A 348 -24.42 -7.97 -3.94
C ALA A 348 -24.55 -6.50 -4.40
N ALA A 349 -23.62 -5.63 -3.99
CA ALA A 349 -23.52 -4.25 -4.48
C ALA A 349 -23.10 -4.19 -5.96
N LEU A 350 -22.03 -4.90 -6.35
CA LEU A 350 -21.62 -5.00 -7.77
C LEU A 350 -22.76 -5.53 -8.64
N GLU A 351 -23.41 -6.62 -8.21
CA GLU A 351 -24.56 -7.20 -8.90
C GLU A 351 -25.79 -6.26 -8.95
N ALA A 352 -25.85 -5.19 -8.17
CA ALA A 352 -26.90 -4.16 -8.25
C ALA A 352 -26.51 -3.03 -9.23
N GLU A 353 -25.30 -2.49 -9.14
CA GLU A 353 -24.74 -1.52 -10.09
C GLU A 353 -24.77 -2.08 -11.53
N ASP A 354 -24.37 -3.36 -11.71
CA ASP A 354 -24.47 -4.12 -12.97
C ASP A 354 -25.89 -4.17 -13.56
N ARG A 355 -26.94 -4.05 -12.73
CA ARG A 355 -28.34 -4.01 -13.15
C ARG A 355 -28.79 -2.60 -13.47
N GLU A 356 -28.36 -1.60 -12.70
CA GLU A 356 -28.67 -0.20 -12.99
C GLU A 356 -28.00 0.26 -14.29
N GLU A 357 -26.75 -0.14 -14.59
CA GLU A 357 -26.09 0.15 -15.87
C GLU A 357 -26.86 -0.45 -17.06
N LYS A 358 -27.32 -1.70 -16.95
CA LYS A 358 -28.12 -2.38 -17.99
C LYS A 358 -29.49 -1.70 -18.20
N ASN A 359 -30.12 -1.24 -17.12
CA ASN A 359 -31.38 -0.49 -17.20
C ASN A 359 -31.19 0.90 -17.84
N LEU A 360 -30.10 1.60 -17.51
CA LEU A 360 -29.76 2.91 -18.07
C LEU A 360 -29.36 2.83 -19.55
N THR A 361 -28.62 1.81 -19.95
CA THR A 361 -28.26 1.59 -21.38
C THR A 361 -29.48 1.25 -22.23
N ASN A 362 -30.39 0.41 -21.74
CA ASN A 362 -31.68 0.17 -22.42
C ASN A 362 -32.50 1.46 -22.57
N ALA A 363 -32.71 2.20 -21.47
CA ALA A 363 -33.47 3.45 -21.50
C ALA A 363 -32.81 4.57 -22.35
N LEU A 364 -31.50 4.48 -22.60
CA LEU A 364 -30.78 5.34 -23.54
C LEU A 364 -31.01 4.91 -25.00
N ASN A 365 -31.03 3.61 -25.29
CA ASN A 365 -31.35 3.06 -26.60
C ASN A 365 -32.79 3.42 -27.02
N ASP A 366 -33.78 3.22 -26.15
CA ASP A 366 -35.19 3.53 -26.40
C ASP A 366 -35.38 5.02 -26.77
N ARG A 367 -34.72 5.91 -26.02
CA ARG A 367 -34.71 7.36 -26.29
C ARG A 367 -33.97 7.70 -27.57
N GLY A 368 -32.87 6.99 -27.87
CA GLY A 368 -32.12 7.14 -29.11
C GLY A 368 -32.96 6.81 -30.34
N GLN A 369 -33.70 5.69 -30.29
CA GLN A 369 -34.64 5.31 -31.34
C GLN A 369 -35.73 6.37 -31.55
N LEU A 370 -36.39 6.81 -30.48
CA LEU A 370 -37.45 7.83 -30.58
C LEU A 370 -36.92 9.15 -31.16
N VAL A 371 -35.71 9.58 -30.82
CA VAL A 371 -35.06 10.76 -31.42
C VAL A 371 -34.77 10.56 -32.92
N ILE A 372 -34.40 9.35 -33.35
CA ILE A 372 -34.22 9.02 -34.77
C ILE A 372 -35.57 9.10 -35.52
N GLU A 373 -36.64 8.55 -34.96
CA GLU A 373 -38.01 8.58 -35.53
C GLU A 373 -38.58 10.01 -35.62
N MET A 374 -38.36 10.84 -34.60
CA MET A 374 -38.70 12.26 -34.66
C MET A 374 -37.87 13.00 -35.72
N LYS A 375 -36.60 12.63 -35.90
CA LYS A 375 -35.73 13.29 -36.88
C LYS A 375 -36.08 12.92 -38.32
N THR A 376 -36.37 11.64 -38.61
CA THR A 376 -36.76 11.20 -39.95
C THR A 376 -38.10 11.79 -40.38
N SER A 377 -39.10 11.83 -39.48
CA SER A 377 -40.39 12.48 -39.73
C SER A 377 -40.26 14.00 -39.94
N LEU A 378 -39.42 14.70 -39.17
CA LEU A 378 -39.13 16.13 -39.42
C LEU A 378 -38.38 16.39 -40.74
N GLN A 379 -37.47 15.50 -41.16
CA GLN A 379 -36.83 15.58 -42.48
C GLN A 379 -37.86 15.41 -43.60
N GLN A 380 -38.77 14.42 -43.48
CA GLN A 380 -39.87 14.20 -44.43
C GLN A 380 -40.80 15.42 -44.53
N ILE A 381 -41.21 16.00 -43.40
CA ILE A 381 -42.02 17.23 -43.37
C ILE A 381 -41.29 18.39 -44.07
N ASN A 382 -40.00 18.57 -43.81
CA ASN A 382 -39.20 19.61 -44.47
C ASN A 382 -39.03 19.41 -45.98
N GLN A 383 -39.01 18.15 -46.45
CA GLN A 383 -38.98 17.78 -47.86
C GLN A 383 -40.33 18.00 -48.54
N LEU A 384 -41.45 17.63 -47.91
CA LEU A 384 -42.80 17.94 -48.41
C LEU A 384 -43.03 19.46 -48.52
N LEU A 385 -42.49 20.23 -47.58
CA LEU A 385 -42.51 21.69 -47.58
C LEU A 385 -41.36 22.34 -48.40
N SER A 386 -40.67 21.60 -49.27
CA SER A 386 -39.55 22.10 -50.08
C SER A 386 -39.92 23.26 -51.01
N SER A 387 -41.14 23.27 -51.54
CA SER A 387 -41.67 24.31 -52.43
C SER A 387 -42.18 25.56 -51.70
N VAL A 388 -42.36 25.51 -50.37
CA VAL A 388 -42.99 26.58 -49.61
C VAL A 388 -41.99 27.71 -49.32
N GLY A 389 -42.27 28.90 -49.85
CA GLY A 389 -41.41 30.07 -49.69
C GLY A 389 -40.17 30.09 -50.61
N ALA A 390 -40.03 29.13 -51.52
CA ALA A 390 -39.01 29.17 -52.55
C ALA A 390 -39.21 30.39 -53.48
N PRO A 391 -38.15 31.09 -53.91
CA PRO A 391 -38.27 32.19 -54.86
C PRO A 391 -38.76 31.66 -56.22
N ASN A 392 -39.74 32.34 -56.81
CA ASN A 392 -40.22 32.06 -58.17
C ASN A 392 -39.15 32.43 -59.21
N VAL A 393 -38.15 31.57 -59.37
CA VAL A 393 -37.23 31.61 -60.52
C VAL A 393 -38.07 31.29 -61.77
N PRO A 394 -38.18 32.18 -62.76
CA PRO A 394 -38.97 31.91 -63.95
C PRO A 394 -38.38 30.72 -64.70
N ARG A 395 -39.14 29.62 -64.80
CA ARG A 395 -38.79 28.44 -65.60
C ARG A 395 -38.48 28.90 -67.03
N ARG A 396 -37.29 28.60 -67.54
CA ARG A 396 -36.99 28.79 -68.98
C ARG A 396 -38.01 27.99 -69.80
N PRO A 397 -38.48 28.49 -70.96
CA PRO A 397 -39.40 27.74 -71.80
C PRO A 397 -38.70 26.51 -72.39
N VAL A 398 -38.99 25.33 -71.84
CA VAL A 398 -38.52 24.04 -72.36
C VAL A 398 -39.60 23.46 -73.28
N PRO A 399 -39.26 22.92 -74.47
CA PRO A 399 -40.23 22.29 -75.36
C PRO A 399 -40.99 21.13 -74.69
N ALA A 400 -42.29 21.01 -75.00
CA ALA A 400 -43.20 20.05 -74.36
C ALA A 400 -42.71 18.59 -74.41
N ALA A 401 -41.96 18.20 -75.45
CA ALA A 401 -41.37 16.87 -75.60
C ALA A 401 -40.39 16.46 -74.49
N ILE A 402 -39.90 17.41 -73.66
CA ILE A 402 -38.95 17.15 -72.56
C ILE A 402 -39.59 17.41 -71.18
N GLN A 403 -40.85 17.89 -71.10
CA GLN A 403 -41.48 18.21 -69.81
C GLN A 403 -41.60 16.97 -68.91
N TYR A 404 -42.13 15.86 -69.42
CA TYR A 404 -42.21 14.59 -68.71
C TYR A 404 -40.83 14.01 -68.28
N ALA A 405 -39.75 14.34 -69.01
CA ALA A 405 -38.40 13.89 -68.68
C ALA A 405 -37.69 14.80 -67.67
N LEU A 406 -38.20 16.02 -67.42
CA LEU A 406 -37.66 16.96 -66.43
C LEU A 406 -38.45 16.96 -65.11
N GLU A 407 -39.70 16.51 -65.08
CA GLU A 407 -40.46 16.45 -63.81
C GLU A 407 -39.95 15.35 -62.86
N ASP A 408 -39.38 14.26 -63.38
CA ASP A 408 -38.63 13.27 -62.59
C ASP A 408 -37.19 13.71 -62.24
N MET A 409 -36.67 14.80 -62.84
CA MET A 409 -35.29 15.25 -62.63
C MET A 409 -35.17 16.54 -61.83
N ILE A 410 -34.68 16.37 -60.60
CA ILE A 410 -34.11 17.41 -59.71
C ILE A 410 -35.15 18.29 -59.01
N GLN A 411 -35.78 17.72 -57.97
CA GLN A 411 -35.51 18.31 -56.66
C GLN A 411 -34.08 17.94 -56.27
N PRO A 412 -33.22 18.87 -55.80
CA PRO A 412 -31.95 18.47 -55.21
C PRO A 412 -32.25 17.60 -53.98
N VAL A 413 -31.53 16.48 -53.84
CA VAL A 413 -31.63 15.62 -52.66
C VAL A 413 -31.39 16.50 -51.43
N PRO A 414 -32.35 16.63 -50.50
CA PRO A 414 -32.15 17.47 -49.33
C PRO A 414 -30.95 16.95 -48.54
N GLU A 415 -29.97 17.83 -48.27
CA GLU A 415 -28.88 17.48 -47.36
C GLU A 415 -29.49 17.03 -46.03
N VAL A 416 -29.00 15.90 -45.50
CA VAL A 416 -29.55 15.30 -44.28
C VAL A 416 -29.11 16.18 -43.11
N GLU A 417 -29.97 17.12 -42.72
CA GLU A 417 -29.61 18.15 -41.76
C GLU A 417 -29.31 17.48 -40.41
N ALA A 418 -28.04 17.58 -39.99
CA ALA A 418 -27.56 16.85 -38.81
C ALA A 418 -28.26 17.32 -37.52
N ASP A 419 -28.72 18.58 -37.52
CA ASP A 419 -29.17 19.36 -36.38
C ASP A 419 -30.71 19.34 -36.24
N PHE A 420 -31.19 18.81 -35.12
CA PHE A 420 -32.61 18.64 -34.83
C PHE A 420 -33.34 19.96 -34.58
N ASP A 421 -32.68 20.94 -33.95
CA ASP A 421 -33.28 22.24 -33.67
C ASP A 421 -33.43 23.06 -34.95
N LYS A 422 -32.48 22.94 -35.89
CA LYS A 422 -32.62 23.52 -37.24
C LYS A 422 -33.78 22.89 -38.01
N LEU A 423 -33.94 21.57 -37.97
CA LEU A 423 -35.06 20.89 -38.63
C LEU A 423 -36.42 21.37 -38.10
N ILE A 424 -36.57 21.52 -36.77
CA ILE A 424 -37.78 22.10 -36.15
C ILE A 424 -37.97 23.56 -36.58
N LEU A 425 -36.91 24.37 -36.57
CA LEU A 425 -36.99 25.79 -36.93
C LEU A 425 -37.43 25.98 -38.39
N THR A 426 -36.81 25.25 -39.32
CA THR A 426 -37.10 25.26 -40.76
C THR A 426 -38.53 24.78 -41.04
N ALA A 427 -38.96 23.69 -40.40
CA ALA A 427 -40.34 23.19 -40.53
C ALA A 427 -41.35 24.23 -40.03
N ARG A 428 -41.11 24.83 -38.85
CA ARG A 428 -41.98 25.86 -38.27
C ARG A 428 -42.05 27.13 -39.15
N GLN A 429 -40.92 27.56 -39.73
CA GLN A 429 -40.90 28.69 -40.65
C GLN A 429 -41.73 28.42 -41.91
N LYS A 430 -41.50 27.27 -42.56
CA LYS A 430 -42.25 26.85 -43.76
C LYS A 430 -43.75 26.68 -43.48
N LEU A 431 -44.12 26.02 -42.38
CA LEU A 431 -45.52 25.89 -41.96
C LEU A 431 -46.19 27.25 -41.72
N ASN A 432 -45.51 28.19 -41.07
CA ASN A 432 -46.03 29.54 -40.87
C ASN A 432 -46.26 30.27 -42.21
N VAL A 433 -45.36 30.13 -43.18
CA VAL A 433 -45.54 30.70 -44.53
C VAL A 433 -46.73 30.05 -45.25
N LEU A 434 -46.87 28.72 -45.17
CA LEU A 434 -48.00 27.99 -45.76
C LEU A 434 -49.34 28.42 -45.14
N ILE A 435 -49.42 28.49 -43.81
CA ILE A 435 -50.63 28.92 -43.08
C ILE A 435 -50.99 30.36 -43.45
N GLN A 436 -50.00 31.27 -43.54
CA GLN A 436 -50.25 32.64 -43.97
C GLN A 436 -50.71 32.75 -45.43
N ALA A 437 -50.19 31.91 -46.33
CA ALA A 437 -50.65 31.86 -47.72
C ALA A 437 -52.10 31.34 -47.82
N VAL A 438 -52.41 30.23 -47.14
CA VAL A 438 -53.77 29.66 -47.08
C VAL A 438 -54.77 30.65 -46.47
N SER A 439 -54.37 31.39 -45.42
CA SER A 439 -55.23 32.41 -44.78
C SER A 439 -55.60 33.60 -45.68
N LYS A 440 -54.96 33.72 -46.86
CA LYS A 440 -55.18 34.78 -47.86
C LYS A 440 -55.71 34.23 -49.19
N MET A 441 -56.10 32.95 -49.23
CA MET A 441 -56.57 32.28 -50.44
C MET A 441 -58.10 32.28 -50.48
N ASP A 442 -58.69 33.00 -51.43
CA ASP A 442 -60.14 32.96 -51.66
C ASP A 442 -60.57 31.58 -52.19
N VAL A 443 -61.39 30.87 -51.42
CA VAL A 443 -61.81 29.49 -51.71
C VAL A 443 -62.99 29.48 -52.70
N THR A 444 -62.66 29.69 -53.98
CA THR A 444 -63.60 29.55 -55.11
C THR A 444 -64.17 28.12 -55.22
N ALA A 445 -65.24 27.97 -55.99
CA ALA A 445 -65.88 26.67 -56.19
C ALA A 445 -64.93 25.63 -56.80
N ASP A 446 -64.12 26.03 -57.79
CA ASP A 446 -63.17 25.14 -58.49
C ASP A 446 -62.00 24.73 -57.59
N VAL A 447 -61.49 25.66 -56.76
CA VAL A 447 -60.50 25.34 -55.72
C VAL A 447 -61.05 24.32 -54.75
N ARG A 448 -62.31 24.46 -54.33
CA ARG A 448 -62.98 23.53 -53.41
C ARG A 448 -63.24 22.16 -54.06
N ALA A 449 -63.63 22.12 -55.33
CA ALA A 449 -63.82 20.88 -56.07
C ALA A 449 -62.50 20.12 -56.24
N ASN A 450 -61.42 20.81 -56.63
CA ASN A 450 -60.09 20.22 -56.75
C ASN A 450 -59.52 19.79 -55.39
N ALA A 451 -59.72 20.56 -54.33
CA ALA A 451 -59.31 20.20 -52.97
C ALA A 451 -60.06 18.95 -52.47
N ASN A 452 -61.36 18.84 -52.72
CA ASN A 452 -62.15 17.65 -52.39
C ASN A 452 -61.70 16.43 -53.21
N ALA A 453 -61.47 16.58 -54.52
CA ALA A 453 -60.96 15.50 -55.37
C ALA A 453 -59.56 15.01 -54.93
N PHE A 454 -58.68 15.95 -54.56
CA PHE A 454 -57.35 15.63 -54.02
C PHE A 454 -57.42 14.97 -52.64
N TYR A 455 -58.30 15.45 -51.75
CA TYR A 455 -58.55 14.84 -50.44
C TYR A 455 -59.11 13.42 -50.57
N HIS A 456 -60.12 13.19 -51.41
CA HIS A 456 -60.60 11.85 -51.73
C HIS A 456 -59.53 10.98 -52.40
N GLY A 457 -58.64 11.55 -53.21
CA GLY A 457 -57.48 10.86 -53.79
C GLY A 457 -56.45 10.41 -52.74
N ILE A 458 -56.18 11.25 -51.73
CA ILE A 458 -55.37 10.86 -50.56
C ILE A 458 -56.09 9.77 -49.77
N LEU A 459 -57.35 9.98 -49.41
CA LEU A 459 -58.13 9.04 -48.59
C LEU A 459 -58.26 7.67 -49.27
N ALA A 460 -58.44 7.65 -50.59
CA ALA A 460 -58.44 6.42 -51.39
C ALA A 460 -57.07 5.73 -51.46
N ARG A 461 -55.95 6.47 -51.41
CA ARG A 461 -54.59 5.90 -51.28
C ARG A 461 -54.35 5.33 -49.89
N THR A 462 -54.60 6.11 -48.83
CA THR A 462 -54.46 5.67 -47.43
C THR A 462 -55.32 4.44 -47.16
N MET A 463 -56.59 4.41 -47.62
CA MET A 463 -57.43 3.22 -47.56
C MET A 463 -56.80 2.04 -48.32
N ARG A 464 -56.24 2.25 -49.52
CA ARG A 464 -55.58 1.18 -50.31
C ARG A 464 -54.34 0.60 -49.65
N ASP A 465 -53.55 1.45 -49.00
CA ASP A 465 -52.29 1.04 -48.40
C ASP A 465 -52.53 0.39 -47.03
N ASN A 466 -53.50 0.87 -46.25
CA ASN A 466 -54.02 0.16 -45.07
C ASN A 466 -54.64 -1.21 -45.47
N TYR A 467 -55.37 -1.29 -46.59
CA TYR A 467 -55.91 -2.56 -47.10
C TYR A 467 -54.82 -3.59 -47.44
N LYS A 468 -53.57 -3.19 -47.68
CA LYS A 468 -52.45 -4.13 -47.89
C LYS A 468 -51.95 -4.74 -46.59
N GLU A 469 -52.17 -4.08 -45.45
CA GLU A 469 -51.88 -4.63 -44.14
C GLU A 469 -53.05 -5.51 -43.65
N GLU A 470 -54.31 -5.12 -43.88
CA GLU A 470 -55.49 -5.94 -43.52
C GLU A 470 -55.67 -7.21 -44.37
N VAL A 471 -55.13 -7.27 -45.60
CA VAL A 471 -55.20 -8.49 -46.45
C VAL A 471 -54.25 -9.61 -45.97
N VAL A 472 -53.64 -9.48 -44.79
CA VAL A 472 -52.95 -10.57 -44.08
C VAL A 472 -53.76 -11.02 -42.84
N ALA A 473 -55.04 -11.38 -43.04
CA ALA A 473 -55.85 -12.02 -42.00
C ALA A 473 -56.98 -12.97 -42.47
N GLU A 474 -57.59 -12.78 -43.66
CA GLU A 474 -58.60 -13.72 -44.20
C GLU A 474 -57.96 -15.05 -44.66
N GLY A 475 -57.65 -15.87 -43.66
CA GLY A 475 -56.90 -17.13 -43.74
C GLY A 475 -56.56 -17.67 -42.34
N GLY A 476 -56.57 -16.80 -41.32
CA GLY A 476 -56.53 -17.19 -39.91
C GLY A 476 -57.93 -17.44 -39.35
N LEU A 477 -58.49 -18.64 -39.55
CA LEU A 477 -59.42 -19.17 -38.55
C LEU A 477 -58.62 -19.29 -37.25
N ILE A 478 -59.01 -18.53 -36.22
CA ILE A 478 -58.46 -18.70 -34.87
C ILE A 478 -59.11 -19.95 -34.28
N GLU A 479 -58.60 -21.12 -34.66
CA GLU A 479 -58.71 -22.31 -33.84
C GLU A 479 -58.03 -22.00 -32.50
N PHE A 480 -58.81 -21.93 -31.43
CA PHE A 480 -58.28 -21.85 -30.08
C PHE A 480 -57.69 -23.21 -29.72
N GLU A 481 -56.45 -23.46 -30.17
CA GLU A 481 -55.58 -24.49 -29.58
C GLU A 481 -55.28 -24.09 -28.14
N VAL A 482 -56.20 -24.46 -27.24
CA VAL A 482 -55.92 -24.57 -25.81
C VAL A 482 -54.95 -25.74 -25.67
N GLU A 483 -53.65 -25.44 -25.57
CA GLU A 483 -52.62 -26.46 -25.27
C GLU A 483 -52.99 -27.17 -23.96
N ASP A 484 -53.54 -28.38 -24.05
CA ASP A 484 -53.77 -29.24 -22.89
C ASP A 484 -52.41 -29.60 -22.28
N PRO A 485 -52.11 -29.19 -21.03
CA PRO A 485 -50.80 -29.42 -20.42
C PRO A 485 -50.46 -30.90 -20.19
N ASN A 486 -51.40 -31.83 -20.39
CA ASN A 486 -51.13 -33.28 -20.39
C ASN A 486 -50.71 -33.83 -21.78
N VAL A 487 -50.88 -33.07 -22.87
CA VAL A 487 -50.53 -33.51 -24.23
C VAL A 487 -49.14 -32.96 -24.59
N PRO A 488 -48.12 -33.81 -24.81
CA PRO A 488 -46.79 -33.32 -25.18
C PRO A 488 -46.82 -32.61 -26.54
N SER A 489 -46.35 -31.36 -26.61
CA SER A 489 -46.33 -30.60 -27.85
C SER A 489 -45.49 -31.27 -28.94
N HIS A 490 -45.75 -30.95 -30.21
CA HIS A 490 -45.10 -31.58 -31.36
C HIS A 490 -43.56 -31.56 -31.30
N ALA A 491 -42.96 -30.52 -30.69
CA ALA A 491 -41.51 -30.46 -30.45
C ALA A 491 -41.03 -31.56 -29.48
N ILE A 492 -41.77 -31.81 -28.39
CA ILE A 492 -41.47 -32.86 -27.40
C ILE A 492 -41.70 -34.25 -28.01
N VAL A 493 -42.75 -34.43 -28.81
CA VAL A 493 -42.99 -35.68 -29.57
C VAL A 493 -41.83 -35.94 -30.51
N LYS A 494 -41.41 -34.94 -31.31
CA LYS A 494 -40.30 -35.07 -32.27
C LYS A 494 -38.95 -35.34 -31.58
N LEU A 495 -38.73 -34.77 -30.39
CA LEU A 495 -37.56 -35.09 -29.55
C LEU A 495 -37.60 -36.55 -29.07
N ARG A 496 -38.72 -37.03 -28.54
CA ARG A 496 -38.90 -38.41 -28.08
C ARG A 496 -38.78 -39.42 -29.22
N SER A 497 -39.34 -39.12 -30.40
CA SER A 497 -39.18 -39.95 -31.59
C SER A 497 -37.73 -40.03 -32.05
N LYS A 498 -36.97 -38.91 -32.00
CA LYS A 498 -35.53 -38.92 -32.27
C LYS A 498 -34.78 -39.80 -31.26
N GLN A 499 -35.07 -39.66 -29.97
CA GLN A 499 -34.45 -40.45 -28.90
C GLN A 499 -34.76 -41.95 -29.02
N LEU A 500 -35.97 -42.33 -29.45
CA LEU A 500 -36.34 -43.72 -29.72
C LEU A 500 -35.59 -44.30 -30.93
N VAL A 501 -35.44 -43.53 -32.01
CA VAL A 501 -34.64 -43.95 -33.17
C VAL A 501 -33.16 -44.09 -32.82
N GLU A 502 -32.59 -43.12 -32.09
CA GLU A 502 -31.19 -43.17 -31.65
C GLU A 502 -30.93 -44.34 -30.67
N ALA A 503 -31.90 -44.68 -29.81
CA ALA A 503 -31.83 -45.88 -28.97
C ALA A 503 -31.88 -47.19 -29.78
N GLN A 504 -32.81 -47.30 -30.74
CA GLN A 504 -32.93 -48.52 -31.57
C GLN A 504 -31.75 -48.74 -32.52
N VAL A 505 -31.12 -47.67 -33.03
CA VAL A 505 -29.88 -47.77 -33.80
C VAL A 505 -28.73 -48.27 -32.91
N SER A 506 -28.68 -47.83 -31.65
CA SER A 506 -27.65 -48.26 -30.68
C SER A 506 -27.74 -49.71 -30.21
N GLU A 507 -28.84 -50.43 -30.49
CA GLU A 507 -28.97 -51.87 -30.14
C GLU A 507 -28.54 -52.83 -31.26
N PHE A 508 -28.23 -52.33 -32.47
CA PHE A 508 -27.92 -53.18 -33.63
C PHE A 508 -26.47 -53.12 -34.14
N ASP A 509 -25.64 -52.17 -33.67
CA ASP A 509 -24.21 -52.10 -34.01
C ASP A 509 -23.39 -53.17 -33.24
N VAL A 510 -23.45 -54.41 -33.72
CA VAL A 510 -22.56 -55.49 -33.30
C VAL A 510 -21.15 -55.25 -33.88
N PRO A 511 -20.10 -55.09 -33.06
CA PRO A 511 -18.74 -54.87 -33.57
C PRO A 511 -18.18 -56.17 -34.16
N ASP A 512 -18.05 -56.19 -35.49
CA ASP A 512 -17.48 -57.32 -36.22
C ASP A 512 -15.97 -57.46 -35.93
N VAL A 513 -15.49 -58.69 -35.71
CA VAL A 513 -14.13 -58.96 -35.17
C VAL A 513 -13.24 -59.64 -36.22
N PRO A 514 -12.24 -58.94 -36.79
CA PRO A 514 -11.18 -59.58 -37.55
C PRO A 514 -10.27 -60.40 -36.62
N ALA A 515 -10.01 -61.65 -37.00
CA ALA A 515 -9.23 -62.58 -36.17
C ALA A 515 -7.72 -62.26 -36.15
N LYS A 516 -7.05 -62.72 -35.08
CA LYS A 516 -5.58 -62.69 -34.95
C LYS A 516 -4.90 -63.45 -36.09
N LYS A 517 -3.82 -62.87 -36.62
CA LYS A 517 -2.52 -63.55 -36.80
C LYS A 517 -1.38 -62.54 -36.80
#